data_AF-A0A843EDE3-F1
#
_entry.id   AF-A0A843EDE3-F1
#
_cell.length_a   1.000
_cell.length_b   1.000
_cell.length_c   1.000
_cell.angle_alpha   90.00
_cell.angle_beta   90.00
_cell.angle_gamma   90.00
#
_symmetry.space_group_name_H-M   'P 1'
#
loop_
_entity.id
_entity.type
_entity.pdbx_description
1 polymer ?
#
loop_
_entity_poly.entity_id
_entity_poly.type
_entity_poly.pdbx_seq_one_letter_code
_entity_poly.pdbx_strand_id
1 'polypeptide(L)'
;FAPQLATLFAYTEETAVLVPEITRFLRIASLCLPLTGAGMTSSFLYQGMGKGTMSLMWTIIREVIFTVTATYTLGIALGWGLVGIWTGLALGRTLASILNFAFARYTIRKVRAKFGT
;
A
#
# COMPACT_ATOMS: atom_id res chain seq x y z
N PHE A 1 -13.08 10.76 12.78
CA PHE A 1 -13.32 11.90 11.87
C PHE A 1 -13.61 11.53 10.42
N ALA A 2 -13.88 10.25 10.09
CA ALA A 2 -14.17 9.84 8.71
C ALA A 2 -15.44 10.47 8.09
N PRO A 3 -16.60 10.56 8.79
CA PRO A 3 -17.79 11.16 8.19
C PRO A 3 -17.63 12.67 7.96
N GLN A 4 -16.93 13.38 8.85
CA GLN A 4 -16.63 14.82 8.68
C GLN A 4 -15.71 15.08 7.48
N LEU A 5 -14.77 14.17 7.21
CA LEU A 5 -13.94 14.24 6.01
C LEU A 5 -14.73 13.88 4.76
N ALA A 6 -15.63 12.90 4.82
CA ALA A 6 -16.46 12.52 3.68
C ALA A 6 -17.40 13.66 3.21
N THR A 7 -17.98 14.42 4.15
CA THR A 7 -18.82 15.58 3.83
C THR A 7 -18.06 16.72 3.15
N LEU A 8 -16.74 16.83 3.34
CA LEU A 8 -15.92 17.79 2.56
C LEU A 8 -15.82 17.41 1.08
N PHE A 9 -15.85 16.11 0.77
CA PHE A 9 -15.78 15.60 -0.61
C PHE A 9 -17.17 15.48 -1.27
N ALA A 10 -18.24 15.39 -0.49
CA ALA A 10 -19.62 15.20 -0.95
C ALA A 10 -20.57 16.16 -0.22
N TYR A 11 -20.42 17.46 -0.52
CA TYR A 11 -21.15 18.55 0.15
C TYR A 11 -22.45 18.97 -0.56
N THR A 12 -22.69 18.50 -1.78
CA THR A 12 -23.90 18.83 -2.56
C THR A 12 -24.98 17.76 -2.38
N GLU A 13 -26.26 18.14 -2.52
CA GLU A 13 -27.39 17.22 -2.35
C GLU A 13 -27.31 16.00 -3.30
N GLU A 14 -26.83 16.18 -4.53
CA GLU A 14 -26.60 15.07 -5.48
C GLU A 14 -25.48 14.12 -5.04
N THR A 15 -24.47 14.60 -4.33
CA THR A 15 -23.31 13.79 -3.91
C THR A 15 -23.46 13.22 -2.50
N ALA A 16 -24.46 13.67 -1.74
CA ALA A 16 -24.72 13.22 -0.37
C ALA A 16 -24.89 11.70 -0.25
N VAL A 17 -25.39 11.03 -1.30
CA VAL A 17 -25.53 9.56 -1.34
C VAL A 17 -24.18 8.83 -1.33
N LEU A 18 -23.07 9.48 -1.70
CA LEU A 18 -21.72 8.91 -1.68
C LEU A 18 -21.02 9.03 -0.32
N VAL A 19 -21.53 9.86 0.60
CA VAL A 19 -20.94 10.09 1.93
C VAL A 19 -20.73 8.78 2.71
N PRO A 20 -21.67 7.81 2.73
CA PRO A 20 -21.48 6.55 3.44
C PRO A 20 -20.35 5.70 2.85
N GLU A 21 -20.25 5.64 1.52
CA GLU A 21 -19.23 4.87 0.80
C GLU A 21 -17.84 5.49 0.99
N ILE A 22 -17.72 6.82 0.89
CA ILE A 22 -16.47 7.54 1.15
C ILE A 22 -16.04 7.38 2.61
N THR A 23 -16.99 7.42 3.54
CA THR A 23 -16.69 7.18 4.97
C THR A 23 -16.13 5.77 5.19
N ARG A 24 -16.70 4.77 4.52
CA ARG A 24 -16.25 3.38 4.60
C ARG A 24 -14.87 3.20 3.97
N PHE A 25 -14.63 3.84 2.82
CA PHE A 25 -13.32 3.94 2.20
C PHE A 25 -12.27 4.55 3.14
N LEU A 26 -12.54 5.72 3.73
CA LEU A 26 -11.61 6.41 4.62
C LEU A 26 -11.24 5.57 5.86
N ARG A 27 -12.19 4.78 6.39
CA ARG A 27 -11.91 3.85 7.49
C ARG A 27 -10.98 2.71 7.08
N ILE A 28 -11.13 2.16 5.88
CA ILE A 28 -10.27 1.06 5.41
C ILE A 28 -8.91 1.60 4.95
N ALA A 29 -8.90 2.69 4.20
CA ALA A 29 -7.68 3.32 3.67
C ALA A 29 -6.76 3.84 4.79
N SER A 30 -7.32 4.32 5.89
CA SER A 30 -6.52 4.79 7.03
C SER A 30 -5.70 3.67 7.69
N LEU A 31 -6.19 2.42 7.67
CA LEU A 31 -5.43 1.25 8.15
C LEU A 31 -4.22 0.94 7.24
N CYS A 32 -4.28 1.31 5.96
CA CYS A 32 -3.17 1.12 5.02
C CYS A 32 -2.01 2.07 5.25
N LEU A 33 -2.26 3.26 5.80
CA LEU A 33 -1.25 4.32 5.96
C LEU A 33 -0.03 3.88 6.79
N PRO A 34 -0.18 3.33 8.01
CA PRO A 34 0.97 2.88 8.79
C PRO A 34 1.72 1.71 8.12
N LEU A 35 1.00 0.78 7.49
CA LEU A 35 1.58 -0.39 6.81
C LEU A 35 2.38 0.02 5.56
N THR A 36 1.89 1.04 4.84
CA THR A 36 2.60 1.60 3.68
C THR A 36 3.84 2.39 4.13
N GLY A 37 3.76 3.07 5.27
CA GLY A 37 4.90 3.78 5.88
C GLY A 37 6.10 2.86 6.14
N ALA A 38 5.87 1.68 6.72
CA ALA A 38 6.93 0.69 6.98
C ALA A 38 7.60 0.17 5.69
N GLY A 39 6.86 0.07 4.59
CA GLY A 39 7.39 -0.40 3.30
C GLY A 39 8.22 0.64 2.56
N MET A 40 7.85 1.92 2.68
CA MET A 40 8.56 3.01 2.02
C MET A 40 9.98 3.22 2.56
N THR A 41 10.21 2.94 3.85
CA THR A 41 11.54 3.09 4.47
C THR A 41 12.59 2.19 3.78
N SER A 42 12.18 1.00 3.34
CA SER A 42 13.06 0.07 2.61
C SER A 42 13.38 0.57 1.19
N SER A 43 12.44 1.23 0.52
CA SER A 43 12.69 1.83 -0.79
C SER A 43 13.66 3.01 -0.71
N PHE A 44 13.53 3.86 0.31
CA PHE A 44 14.47 4.94 0.56
C PHE A 44 15.88 4.43 0.90
N LEU A 45 16.00 3.30 1.59
CA LEU A 45 17.29 2.64 1.84
C LEU A 45 18.01 2.31 0.52
N TYR A 46 17.33 1.70 -0.45
CA TYR A 46 17.97 1.38 -1.74
C TYR A 46 18.37 2.63 -2.51
N GLN A 47 17.55 3.68 -2.47
CA GLN A 47 17.89 4.95 -3.10
C GLN A 47 19.11 5.60 -2.44
N GLY A 48 19.20 5.57 -1.10
CA GLY A 48 20.36 6.06 -0.36
C GLY A 48 21.66 5.26 -0.61
N MET A 49 21.54 3.99 -0.98
CA MET A 49 22.67 3.15 -1.41
C MET A 49 23.05 3.33 -2.90
N GLY A 50 22.43 4.26 -3.64
CA GLY A 50 22.64 4.47 -5.07
C GLY A 50 21.94 3.44 -5.98
N LYS A 51 21.03 2.62 -5.44
CA LYS A 51 20.30 1.56 -6.17
C LYS A 51 18.85 1.97 -6.45
N GLY A 52 18.65 3.12 -7.09
CA GLY A 52 17.32 3.63 -7.42
C GLY A 52 16.49 2.71 -8.33
N THR A 53 17.13 1.99 -9.25
CA THR A 53 16.46 1.01 -10.13
C THR A 53 15.84 -0.14 -9.34
N MET A 54 16.52 -0.64 -8.30
CA MET A 54 15.95 -1.64 -7.38
C MET A 54 14.74 -1.10 -6.61
N SER A 55 14.80 0.17 -6.19
CA SER A 55 13.63 0.82 -5.57
C SER A 55 12.45 0.90 -6.53
N LEU A 56 12.68 1.22 -7.81
CA LEU A 56 11.61 1.28 -8.81
C LEU A 56 11.01 -0.10 -9.06
N MET A 57 11.84 -1.14 -9.21
CA MET A 57 11.38 -2.52 -9.38
C MET A 57 10.47 -2.96 -8.24
N TRP A 58 10.86 -2.71 -6.98
CA TRP A 58 10.03 -3.03 -5.82
C TRP A 58 8.72 -2.26 -5.78
N THR A 59 8.71 -1.01 -6.24
CA THR A 59 7.47 -0.23 -6.39
C THR A 59 6.54 -0.85 -7.44
N ILE A 60 7.08 -1.28 -8.59
CA ILE A 60 6.29 -1.95 -9.64
C ILE A 60 5.73 -3.27 -9.11
N ILE A 61 6.54 -4.09 -8.44
CA ILE A 61 6.09 -5.34 -7.81
C ILE A 61 4.97 -5.04 -6.81
N ARG A 62 5.13 -4.03 -5.96
CA ARG A 62 4.11 -3.65 -4.98
C ARG A 62 2.81 -3.22 -5.64
N GLU A 63 2.85 -2.22 -6.52
CA GLU A 63 1.63 -1.61 -7.06
C GLU A 63 1.00 -2.44 -8.18
N VAL A 64 1.80 -2.93 -9.14
CA VAL A 64 1.27 -3.59 -10.34
C VAL A 64 1.04 -5.08 -10.07
N ILE A 65 1.95 -5.76 -9.38
CA ILE A 65 1.79 -7.20 -9.17
C ILE A 65 0.95 -7.46 -7.93
N PHE A 66 1.34 -6.97 -6.76
CA PHE A 66 0.63 -7.33 -5.53
C PHE A 66 -0.70 -6.59 -5.39
N THR A 67 -0.70 -5.26 -5.52
CA THR A 67 -1.91 -4.46 -5.28
C THR A 67 -2.98 -4.74 -6.34
N VAL A 68 -2.68 -4.65 -7.64
CA VAL A 68 -3.70 -4.88 -8.69
C VAL A 68 -4.25 -6.31 -8.66
N THR A 69 -3.41 -7.32 -8.45
CA THR A 69 -3.90 -8.70 -8.41
C THR A 69 -4.77 -8.93 -7.18
N ALA A 70 -4.38 -8.41 -6.01
CA ALA A 70 -5.18 -8.52 -4.80
C ALA A 70 -6.52 -7.77 -4.90
N THR A 71 -6.54 -6.56 -5.46
CA THR A 71 -7.77 -5.78 -5.67
C THR A 71 -8.70 -6.47 -6.67
N TYR A 72 -8.17 -7.05 -7.74
CA TYR A 72 -8.95 -7.80 -8.73
C TYR A 72 -9.55 -9.07 -8.10
N THR A 73 -8.76 -9.86 -7.40
CA THR A 73 -9.24 -11.10 -6.77
C THR A 73 -10.27 -10.82 -5.67
N LEU A 74 -10.04 -9.84 -4.80
CA LEU A 74 -10.96 -9.54 -3.70
C LEU A 74 -12.19 -8.76 -4.16
N GLY A 75 -12.03 -7.81 -5.08
CA GLY A 75 -13.11 -6.97 -5.58
C GLY A 75 -14.03 -7.72 -6.55
N ILE A 76 -13.45 -8.41 -7.54
CA ILE A 76 -14.19 -9.01 -8.65
C ILE A 76 -14.39 -10.51 -8.43
N ALA A 77 -13.33 -11.28 -8.18
CA ALA A 77 -13.45 -12.75 -8.09
C ALA A 77 -14.22 -13.22 -6.86
N LEU A 78 -14.03 -12.57 -5.71
CA LEU A 78 -14.75 -12.84 -4.45
C LEU A 78 -16.08 -12.09 -4.33
N GLY A 79 -16.38 -11.17 -5.25
CA GLY A 79 -17.65 -10.42 -5.27
C GLY A 79 -17.85 -9.47 -4.09
N TRP A 80 -16.79 -9.11 -3.35
CA TRP A 80 -16.89 -8.16 -2.21
C TRP A 80 -17.08 -6.71 -2.67
N GLY A 81 -17.10 -6.46 -3.98
CA GLY A 81 -17.34 -5.15 -4.58
C GLY A 81 -16.32 -4.12 -4.10
N LEU A 82 -16.79 -2.94 -3.72
CA LEU A 82 -15.93 -1.83 -3.33
C LEU A 82 -15.07 -2.15 -2.10
N VAL A 83 -15.63 -2.86 -1.10
CA VAL A 83 -14.90 -3.26 0.10
C VAL A 83 -13.76 -4.24 -0.24
N GLY A 84 -14.00 -5.15 -1.18
CA GLY A 84 -12.98 -6.06 -1.71
C GLY A 84 -11.82 -5.32 -2.38
N ILE A 85 -12.12 -4.28 -3.15
CA ILE A 85 -11.10 -3.43 -3.77
C ILE A 85 -10.25 -2.73 -2.69
N TRP A 86 -10.88 -2.11 -1.70
CA TRP A 86 -10.14 -1.38 -0.65
C TRP A 86 -9.29 -2.29 0.22
N THR A 87 -9.83 -3.44 0.61
CA THR A 87 -9.10 -4.43 1.40
C THR A 87 -7.99 -5.10 0.61
N GLY A 88 -8.20 -5.38 -0.69
CA GLY A 88 -7.16 -5.88 -1.58
C GLY A 88 -6.03 -4.88 -1.79
N LEU A 89 -6.35 -3.59 -1.88
CA LEU A 89 -5.34 -2.53 -1.94
C LEU A 89 -4.45 -2.53 -0.68
N ALA A 90 -5.09 -2.64 0.50
CA ALA A 90 -4.42 -2.71 1.79
C ALA A 90 -3.50 -3.93 1.90
N LEU A 91 -4.05 -5.11 1.62
CA LEU A 91 -3.38 -6.38 1.76
C LEU A 91 -2.23 -6.53 0.76
N GLY A 92 -2.44 -6.17 -0.50
CA GLY A 92 -1.41 -6.23 -1.54
C GLY A 92 -0.20 -5.37 -1.18
N ARG A 93 -0.43 -4.12 -0.79
CA ARG A 93 0.66 -3.22 -0.34
C ARG A 93 1.39 -3.75 0.89
N THR A 94 0.67 -4.33 1.83
CA THR A 94 1.25 -4.86 3.08
C THR A 94 2.12 -6.08 2.81
N LEU A 95 1.64 -7.03 2.01
CA LEU A 95 2.40 -8.24 1.66
C LEU A 95 3.69 -7.91 0.90
N ALA A 96 3.61 -7.03 -0.10
CA ALA A 96 4.78 -6.57 -0.83
C ALA A 96 5.75 -5.78 0.06
N SER A 97 5.25 -4.99 1.01
CA SER A 97 6.06 -4.28 2.00
C SER A 97 6.86 -5.23 2.89
N ILE A 98 6.23 -6.31 3.38
CA ILE A 98 6.89 -7.35 4.19
C ILE A 98 8.01 -8.04 3.39
N LEU A 99 7.74 -8.41 2.13
CA LEU A 99 8.74 -9.03 1.25
C LEU A 99 9.92 -8.08 0.99
N ASN A 100 9.62 -6.82 0.70
CA ASN A 100 10.64 -5.80 0.46
C ASN A 100 11.50 -5.58 1.71
N PHE A 101 10.90 -5.51 2.90
CA PHE A 101 11.62 -5.38 4.16
C PHE A 101 12.53 -6.57 4.43
N ALA A 102 12.06 -7.80 4.19
CA ALA A 102 12.89 -9.00 4.31
C ALA A 102 14.09 -8.95 3.36
N PHE A 103 13.88 -8.55 2.10
CA PHE A 103 14.95 -8.39 1.11
C PHE A 103 15.94 -7.27 1.48
N ALA A 104 15.44 -6.17 2.05
CA ALA A 104 16.27 -5.07 2.54
C ALA A 104 17.18 -5.54 3.67
N ARG A 105 16.65 -6.31 4.62
CA ARG A 105 17.41 -6.90 5.73
C ARG A 105 18.48 -7.87 5.23
N TYR A 106 18.17 -8.67 4.21
CA TYR A 106 19.15 -9.54 3.55
C TYR A 106 20.26 -8.72 2.86
N THR A 107 19.88 -7.67 2.15
CA THR A 107 20.83 -6.76 1.48
C THR A 107 21.77 -6.10 2.49
N ILE A 108 21.25 -5.57 3.59
CA ILE A 108 22.06 -4.99 4.67
C ILE A 108 23.04 -6.01 5.25
N ARG A 109 22.59 -7.25 5.52
CA ARG A 109 23.46 -8.33 6.01
C ARG A 109 24.59 -8.63 5.03
N LYS A 110 24.30 -8.70 3.73
CA LYS A 110 25.31 -8.94 2.68
C LYS A 110 26.30 -7.78 2.59
N VAL A 111 25.84 -6.55 2.71
CA VAL A 111 26.72 -5.37 2.77
C VAL A 111 27.61 -5.44 4.00
N ARG A 112 27.07 -5.68 5.19
CA ARG A 112 27.86 -5.81 6.43
C ARG A 112 28.91 -6.92 6.34
N ALA A 113 28.58 -8.07 5.76
CA ALA A 113 29.53 -9.17 5.55
C ALA A 113 30.65 -8.82 4.56
N LYS A 114 30.39 -7.91 3.61
CA LYS A 114 31.39 -7.42 2.65
C LYS A 114 32.29 -6.33 3.24
N PHE A 115 31.87 -5.68 4.32
CA PHE A 115 32.54 -4.56 4.97
C PHE A 115 33.17 -4.88 6.34
N GLY A 116 33.02 -6.08 6.89
CA GLY A 116 33.89 -6.53 7.98
C GLY A 116 35.18 -7.11 7.40
N THR A 117 36.42 -6.69 7.66
CA THR A 117 37.08 -5.72 8.58
C THR A 117 36.27 -4.91 9.57
#